data_AF-A0A9D4MHQ7-F1
#
_entry.id   AF-A0A9D4MHQ7-F1
#
_cell.length_a   1.000
_cell.length_b   1.000
_cell.length_c   1.000
_cell.angle_alpha   90.00
_cell.angle_beta   90.00
_cell.angle_gamma   90.00
#
_symmetry.space_group_name_H-M   'P 1'
#
loop_
_entity.id
_entity.type
_entity.pdbx_description
1 polymer ?
#
loop_
_entity_poly.entity_id
_entity_poly.type
_entity_poly.pdbx_seq_one_letter_code
_entity_poly.pdbx_strand_id
1 'polypeptide(L)'
;MSERRNRIQSRLNCGNKVTLKLLLTFCRLNVILNAVSLLPLCATQCPTNYRVQAATQECFREYSIQKVYVDRSERRLFSGIDIEILRAYCSAYLDAYSCVRQLMQSCPTSHHKDIKTALASFADDPELTELCKTHRLYELYAQYMMCFSDRGKKSDWCFDKEINSSVMHVYQVKVQELCNRMVSVTRCIESNIRLGCGEQAAELVHLLVKPTVPGSGQCVYPLNPETTGTSERNQIDQPTNRPSVGHMTSSIKACSTTTLHSNIVLCILTLFISILFQFFTNLPS
;
A
#
# COMPACT_ATOMS: atom_id res chain seq x y z
N MET A 1 10.85 -0.17 48.78
CA MET A 1 11.07 -1.26 47.79
C MET A 1 10.11 -1.25 46.58
N SER A 2 9.15 -0.31 46.49
CA SER A 2 8.17 -0.25 45.38
C SER A 2 8.72 0.38 44.08
N GLU A 3 9.72 1.26 44.18
CA GLU A 3 10.16 2.12 43.07
C GLU A 3 11.16 1.47 42.09
N ARG A 4 11.75 0.33 42.47
CA ARG A 4 12.64 -0.46 41.59
C ARG A 4 11.87 -1.43 40.69
N ARG A 5 10.66 -1.87 41.05
CA ARG A 5 9.83 -2.76 40.19
C ARG A 5 9.27 -2.02 38.97
N ASN A 6 8.85 -0.76 39.13
CA ASN A 6 8.27 0.02 38.03
C ASN A 6 9.28 0.37 36.92
N ARG A 7 10.58 0.42 37.21
CA ARG A 7 11.63 0.65 36.20
C ARG A 7 12.00 -0.58 35.37
N ILE A 8 11.70 -1.79 35.86
CA ILE A 8 11.99 -3.04 35.14
C ILE A 8 10.83 -3.38 34.20
N GLN A 9 9.58 -3.14 34.61
CA GLN A 9 8.40 -3.35 33.75
C GLN A 9 8.32 -2.37 32.56
N SER A 10 8.83 -1.14 32.68
CA SER A 10 8.85 -0.19 31.54
C SER A 10 9.89 -0.54 30.47
N ARG A 11 10.98 -1.25 30.83
CA ARG A 11 12.01 -1.69 29.88
C ARG A 11 11.61 -2.94 29.08
N LEU A 12 10.81 -3.84 29.67
CA LEU A 12 10.32 -5.06 28.99
C LEU A 12 9.24 -4.78 27.93
N ASN A 13 8.46 -3.71 28.07
CA ASN A 13 7.45 -3.32 27.07
C ASN A 13 7.98 -2.51 25.88
N CYS A 14 9.20 -1.98 25.97
CA CYS A 14 9.84 -1.27 24.85
C CYS A 14 10.58 -2.22 23.91
N GLY A 15 11.20 -3.29 24.45
CA GLY A 15 11.88 -4.32 23.67
C GLY A 15 10.95 -4.99 22.67
N ASN A 16 9.83 -5.55 23.13
CA ASN A 16 8.92 -6.33 22.27
C ASN A 16 8.26 -5.53 21.15
N LYS A 17 8.00 -4.23 21.31
CA LYS A 17 7.43 -3.39 20.24
C LYS A 17 8.44 -3.09 19.14
N VAL A 18 9.72 -2.95 19.50
CA VAL A 18 10.81 -2.72 18.54
C VAL A 18 11.11 -4.01 17.78
N THR A 19 11.20 -5.16 18.47
CA THR A 19 11.41 -6.46 17.81
C THR A 19 10.26 -6.83 16.89
N LEU A 20 9.00 -6.55 17.26
CA LEU A 20 7.83 -6.83 16.42
C LEU A 20 7.75 -5.89 15.20
N LYS A 21 8.05 -4.60 15.35
CA LYS A 21 8.17 -3.67 14.21
C LYS A 21 9.31 -4.08 13.28
N LEU A 22 10.46 -4.50 13.81
CA LEU A 22 11.58 -5.01 13.01
C LEU A 22 11.21 -6.31 12.30
N LEU A 23 10.60 -7.28 12.98
CA LEU A 23 10.12 -8.53 12.38
C LEU A 23 9.09 -8.29 11.27
N LEU A 24 8.15 -7.36 11.46
CA LEU A 24 7.19 -6.96 10.43
C LEU A 24 7.87 -6.26 9.24
N THR A 25 8.91 -5.46 9.51
CA THR A 25 9.70 -4.80 8.44
C THR A 25 10.56 -5.82 7.67
N PHE A 26 11.12 -6.83 8.36
CA PHE A 26 11.86 -7.94 7.77
C PHE A 26 10.97 -8.90 6.98
N CYS A 27 9.76 -9.20 7.45
CA CYS A 27 8.77 -9.96 6.67
C CYS A 27 8.37 -9.19 5.39
N ARG A 28 8.18 -7.87 5.48
CA ARG A 28 7.87 -7.03 4.30
C ARG A 28 9.04 -6.96 3.30
N LEU A 29 10.28 -6.89 3.77
CA LEU A 29 11.46 -6.96 2.89
C LEU A 29 11.61 -8.33 2.21
N ASN A 30 11.31 -9.42 2.92
CA ASN A 30 11.30 -10.77 2.34
C ASN A 30 10.21 -10.96 1.28
N VAL A 31 9.06 -10.30 1.40
CA VAL A 31 8.04 -10.33 0.33
C VAL A 31 8.53 -9.60 -0.92
N ILE A 32 9.25 -8.48 -0.78
CA ILE A 32 9.85 -7.76 -1.91
C ILE A 32 10.97 -8.59 -2.55
N LEU A 33 11.83 -9.24 -1.75
CA LEU A 33 12.87 -10.13 -2.29
C LEU A 33 12.27 -11.34 -3.00
N ASN A 34 11.20 -11.94 -2.44
CA ASN A 34 10.52 -13.09 -3.05
C ASN A 34 9.76 -12.74 -4.33
N ALA A 35 9.15 -11.55 -4.43
CA ALA A 35 8.50 -11.10 -5.67
C ALA A 35 9.52 -10.87 -6.80
N VAL A 36 10.72 -10.35 -6.46
CA VAL A 36 11.83 -10.18 -7.41
C VAL A 36 12.48 -11.52 -7.78
N SER A 37 12.50 -12.50 -6.87
CA SER A 37 13.09 -13.83 -7.11
C SER A 37 12.13 -14.91 -7.65
N LEU A 38 10.83 -14.64 -7.75
CA LEU A 38 9.86 -15.54 -8.40
C LEU A 38 9.73 -15.32 -9.91
N LEU A 39 10.08 -14.12 -10.42
CA LEU A 39 10.12 -13.85 -11.85
C LEU A 39 11.16 -14.69 -12.63
N PRO A 40 12.38 -14.96 -12.11
CA PRO A 40 13.35 -15.84 -12.76
C PRO A 40 12.88 -17.30 -12.90
N LEU A 41 12.00 -17.79 -12.00
CA LEU A 41 11.47 -19.16 -12.08
C LEU A 41 10.40 -19.31 -13.18
N CYS A 42 9.72 -18.23 -13.56
CA CYS A 42 8.89 -18.20 -14.78
C CYS A 42 9.72 -17.97 -16.06
N ALA A 43 10.96 -17.48 -15.94
CA ALA A 43 11.79 -17.05 -17.07
C ALA A 43 12.28 -18.20 -17.97
N THR A 44 12.22 -19.45 -17.52
CA THR A 44 12.55 -20.62 -18.36
C THR A 44 11.41 -21.03 -19.30
N GLN A 45 10.18 -20.56 -19.08
CA GLN A 45 9.01 -21.03 -19.84
C GLN A 45 8.16 -19.92 -20.44
N CYS A 46 8.48 -18.65 -20.21
CA CYS A 46 8.00 -17.56 -21.04
C CYS A 46 8.65 -16.19 -20.74
N PRO A 47 8.72 -15.24 -21.70
CA PRO A 47 8.95 -15.38 -23.14
C PRO A 47 10.45 -15.47 -23.44
N THR A 48 10.85 -16.12 -24.54
CA THR A 48 12.25 -16.11 -25.03
C THR A 48 12.74 -14.70 -25.41
N ASN A 49 11.83 -13.74 -25.57
CA ASN A 49 12.16 -12.34 -25.79
C ASN A 49 12.59 -11.68 -24.48
N TYR A 50 13.91 -11.68 -24.26
CA TYR A 50 14.57 -11.02 -23.14
C TYR A 50 14.10 -9.56 -22.91
N ARG A 51 13.74 -8.82 -23.98
CA ARG A 51 13.26 -7.44 -23.84
C ARG A 51 11.92 -7.36 -23.11
N VAL A 52 11.00 -8.29 -23.36
CA VAL A 52 9.68 -8.32 -22.69
C VAL A 52 9.84 -8.69 -21.23
N GLN A 53 10.74 -9.63 -20.91
CA GLN A 53 11.07 -9.99 -19.53
C GLN A 53 11.69 -8.82 -18.77
N ALA A 54 12.72 -8.18 -19.34
CA ALA A 54 13.39 -7.03 -18.72
C ALA A 54 12.45 -5.85 -18.52
N ALA A 55 11.62 -5.52 -19.52
CA ALA A 55 10.61 -4.46 -19.40
C ALA A 55 9.59 -4.76 -18.30
N THR A 56 9.15 -6.01 -18.20
CA THR A 56 8.19 -6.45 -17.17
C THR A 56 8.81 -6.35 -15.78
N GLN A 57 10.06 -6.80 -15.61
CA GLN A 57 10.78 -6.68 -14.34
C GLN A 57 10.92 -5.22 -13.90
N GLU A 58 11.25 -4.32 -14.83
CA GLU A 58 11.39 -2.91 -14.54
C GLU A 58 10.06 -2.26 -14.12
N CYS A 59 8.98 -2.55 -14.84
CA CYS A 59 7.62 -2.17 -14.46
C CYS A 59 7.27 -2.58 -13.01
N PHE A 60 7.57 -3.83 -12.64
CA PHE A 60 7.30 -4.35 -11.29
C PHE A 60 8.21 -3.74 -10.22
N ARG A 61 9.46 -3.47 -10.56
CA ARG A 61 10.41 -2.79 -9.68
C ARG A 61 9.87 -1.41 -9.31
N GLU A 62 9.45 -0.64 -10.31
CA GLU A 62 8.89 0.70 -10.11
C GLU A 62 7.59 0.65 -9.30
N TYR A 63 6.64 -0.23 -9.66
CA TYR A 63 5.43 -0.43 -8.87
C TYR A 63 5.72 -0.76 -7.40
N SER A 64 6.68 -1.66 -7.15
CA SER A 64 7.06 -2.05 -5.79
C SER A 64 7.64 -0.89 -5.00
N ILE A 65 8.45 -0.04 -5.63
CA ILE A 65 9.01 1.18 -5.02
C ILE A 65 7.87 2.14 -4.64
N GLN A 66 6.96 2.42 -5.57
CA GLN A 66 5.85 3.34 -5.32
C GLN A 66 4.86 2.81 -4.28
N LYS A 67 4.62 1.50 -4.28
CA LYS A 67 3.84 0.84 -3.22
C LYS A 67 4.46 1.05 -1.85
N VAL A 68 5.78 0.94 -1.73
CA VAL A 68 6.49 1.18 -0.47
C VAL A 68 6.34 2.63 -0.01
N TYR A 69 6.33 3.61 -0.92
CA TYR A 69 6.07 5.00 -0.55
C TYR A 69 4.66 5.20 0.02
N VAL A 70 3.63 4.61 -0.61
CA VAL A 70 2.26 4.63 -0.08
C VAL A 70 2.19 3.92 1.28
N ASP A 71 2.77 2.73 1.41
CA ASP A 71 2.73 1.93 2.64
C ASP A 71 3.52 2.56 3.80
N ARG A 72 4.51 3.42 3.49
CA ARG A 72 5.33 4.16 4.48
C ARG A 72 4.85 5.57 4.75
N SER A 73 3.87 6.06 3.98
CA SER A 73 3.24 7.35 4.26
C SER A 73 2.74 7.38 5.70
N GLU A 74 2.90 8.53 6.37
CA GLU A 74 2.38 8.74 7.73
C GLU A 74 0.86 8.60 7.81
N ARG A 75 0.20 8.68 6.65
CA ARG A 75 -1.25 8.68 6.50
C ARG A 75 -1.68 7.65 5.47
N ARG A 76 -2.88 7.12 5.66
CA ARG A 76 -3.56 6.28 4.67
C ARG A 76 -4.20 7.13 3.57
N LEU A 77 -4.54 6.52 2.44
CA LEU A 77 -5.17 7.17 1.28
C LEU A 77 -6.37 8.05 1.68
N PHE A 78 -7.27 7.51 2.49
CA PHE A 78 -8.47 8.20 2.99
C PHE A 78 -8.21 9.19 4.14
N SER A 79 -6.96 9.35 4.57
CA SER A 79 -6.53 10.25 5.64
C SER A 79 -5.66 11.40 5.12
N GLY A 80 -5.55 11.57 3.80
CA GLY A 80 -4.84 12.69 3.16
C GLY A 80 -3.34 12.46 3.00
N ILE A 81 -2.97 11.60 2.05
CA ILE A 81 -1.58 11.48 1.58
C ILE A 81 -1.26 12.58 0.58
N ASP A 82 0.02 12.76 0.30
CA ASP A 82 0.45 13.62 -0.80
C ASP A 82 -0.09 13.10 -2.14
N ILE A 83 -0.70 13.99 -2.92
CA ILE A 83 -1.26 13.65 -4.23
C ILE A 83 -0.19 13.19 -5.23
N GLU A 84 1.04 13.67 -5.12
CA GLU A 84 2.14 13.22 -5.98
C GLU A 84 2.51 11.76 -5.68
N ILE A 85 2.42 11.33 -4.42
CA ILE A 85 2.61 9.92 -4.04
C ILE A 85 1.49 9.06 -4.64
N LEU A 86 0.23 9.50 -4.55
CA LEU A 86 -0.90 8.79 -5.16
C LEU A 86 -0.76 8.69 -6.68
N ARG A 87 -0.40 9.80 -7.34
CA ARG A 87 -0.22 9.84 -8.79
C ARG A 87 0.91 8.92 -9.24
N ALA A 88 2.08 9.00 -8.60
CA ALA A 88 3.21 8.13 -8.91
C ALA A 88 2.87 6.65 -8.71
N TYR A 89 2.17 6.32 -7.62
CA TYR A 89 1.71 4.96 -7.36
C TYR A 89 0.76 4.44 -8.43
N CYS A 90 -0.25 5.22 -8.80
CA CYS A 90 -1.20 4.81 -9.82
C CYS A 90 -0.59 4.73 -11.22
N SER A 91 0.32 5.65 -11.58
CA SER A 91 1.09 5.56 -12.83
C SER A 91 1.89 4.25 -12.88
N ALA A 92 2.68 3.96 -11.84
CA ALA A 92 3.47 2.73 -11.79
C ALA A 92 2.60 1.46 -11.78
N TYR A 93 1.42 1.51 -11.14
CA TYR A 93 0.44 0.41 -11.19
C TYR A 93 -0.08 0.17 -12.62
N LEU A 94 -0.51 1.22 -13.33
CA LEU A 94 -1.04 1.09 -14.69
C LEU A 94 0.05 0.62 -15.67
N ASP A 95 1.28 1.08 -15.51
CA ASP A 95 2.43 0.62 -16.30
C ASP A 95 2.70 -0.87 -16.06
N ALA A 96 2.76 -1.29 -14.80
CA ALA A 96 2.92 -2.69 -14.44
C ALA A 96 1.76 -3.55 -14.97
N TYR A 97 0.52 -3.05 -14.92
CA TYR A 97 -0.65 -3.77 -15.45
C TYR A 97 -0.55 -3.96 -16.96
N SER A 98 -0.09 -2.93 -17.70
CA SER A 98 0.20 -3.01 -19.12
C SER A 98 1.31 -4.02 -19.44
N CYS A 99 2.41 -4.00 -18.67
CA CYS A 99 3.52 -4.95 -18.77
C CYS A 99 3.05 -6.40 -18.58
N VAL A 100 2.21 -6.68 -17.58
CA VAL A 100 1.61 -8.02 -17.36
C VAL A 100 0.77 -8.45 -18.54
N ARG A 101 -0.06 -7.56 -19.09
CA ARG A 101 -0.87 -7.88 -20.26
C ARG A 101 0.00 -8.25 -21.46
N GLN A 102 1.08 -7.51 -21.71
CA GLN A 102 2.03 -7.81 -22.77
C GLN A 102 2.77 -9.14 -22.54
N LEU A 103 3.15 -9.41 -21.29
CA LEU A 103 3.73 -10.69 -20.89
C LEU A 103 2.76 -11.84 -21.21
N MET A 104 1.52 -11.76 -20.74
CA MET A 104 0.50 -12.78 -21.01
C MET A 104 0.24 -12.97 -22.51
N GLN A 105 0.21 -11.89 -23.31
CA GLN A 105 0.07 -11.98 -24.76
C GLN A 105 1.26 -12.65 -25.45
N SER A 106 2.46 -12.49 -24.90
CA SER A 106 3.68 -13.10 -25.41
C SER A 106 3.87 -14.56 -24.94
N CYS A 107 2.98 -15.03 -24.07
CA CYS A 107 3.08 -16.34 -23.43
C CYS A 107 2.01 -17.32 -23.87
N PRO A 108 2.36 -18.62 -24.03
CA PRO A 108 1.37 -19.66 -24.20
C PRO A 108 0.34 -19.64 -23.07
N THR A 109 -0.94 -19.86 -23.40
CA THR A 109 -2.05 -19.85 -22.45
C THR A 109 -1.85 -20.85 -21.29
N SER A 110 -1.09 -21.92 -21.51
CA SER A 110 -0.71 -22.90 -20.48
C SER A 110 -0.02 -22.25 -19.27
N HIS A 111 0.72 -21.16 -19.46
CA HIS A 111 1.46 -20.45 -18.41
C HIS A 111 0.71 -19.25 -17.83
N HIS A 112 -0.48 -18.90 -18.34
CA HIS A 112 -1.24 -17.76 -17.85
C HIS A 112 -1.63 -17.91 -16.38
N LYS A 113 -1.90 -19.15 -15.94
CA LYS A 113 -2.21 -19.43 -14.53
C LYS A 113 -0.99 -19.19 -13.64
N ASP A 114 0.20 -19.56 -14.08
CA ASP A 114 1.43 -19.37 -13.32
C ASP A 114 1.78 -17.88 -13.21
N ILE A 115 1.65 -17.15 -14.31
CA ILE A 115 1.81 -15.69 -14.35
C ILE A 115 0.82 -15.02 -13.38
N LYS A 116 -0.48 -15.38 -13.46
CA LYS A 116 -1.48 -14.85 -12.54
C LYS A 116 -1.20 -15.21 -11.09
N THR A 117 -0.69 -16.41 -10.81
CA THR A 117 -0.38 -16.86 -9.44
C THR A 117 0.82 -16.12 -8.88
N ALA A 118 1.91 -16.00 -9.66
CA ALA A 118 3.09 -15.23 -9.30
C ALA A 118 2.77 -13.75 -9.07
N LEU A 119 1.74 -13.26 -9.74
CA LEU A 119 1.25 -11.89 -9.66
C LEU A 119 -0.05 -11.77 -8.88
N ALA A 120 -0.44 -12.76 -8.08
CA ALA A 120 -1.73 -12.76 -7.39
C ALA A 120 -1.87 -11.58 -6.43
N SER A 121 -0.76 -11.01 -5.96
CA SER A 121 -0.71 -9.78 -5.15
C SER A 121 -0.88 -8.49 -5.96
N PHE A 122 -0.97 -8.55 -7.29
CA PHE A 122 -0.93 -7.41 -8.21
C PHE A 122 -2.00 -7.45 -9.31
N ALA A 123 -2.12 -8.57 -10.03
CA ALA A 123 -2.80 -8.65 -11.32
C ALA A 123 -4.33 -8.62 -11.24
N ASP A 124 -4.90 -8.95 -10.08
CA ASP A 124 -6.35 -9.02 -9.84
C ASP A 124 -6.75 -8.13 -8.64
N ASP A 125 -6.26 -6.88 -8.60
CA ASP A 125 -6.76 -5.84 -7.69
C ASP A 125 -7.71 -4.88 -8.46
N PRO A 126 -8.98 -5.27 -8.67
CA PRO A 126 -9.94 -4.44 -9.38
C PRO A 126 -10.20 -3.10 -8.69
N GLU A 127 -10.00 -3.02 -7.38
CA GLU A 127 -10.19 -1.80 -6.59
C GLU A 127 -9.11 -0.77 -6.91
N LEU A 128 -7.86 -1.22 -6.97
CA LEU A 128 -6.75 -0.39 -7.35
C LEU A 128 -6.84 0.03 -8.82
N THR A 129 -7.33 -0.87 -9.69
CA THR A 129 -7.67 -0.50 -11.08
C THR A 129 -8.76 0.56 -11.14
N GLU A 130 -9.85 0.42 -10.38
CA GLU A 130 -10.95 1.38 -10.30
C GLU A 130 -10.43 2.74 -9.85
N LEU A 131 -9.68 2.79 -8.74
CA LEU A 131 -9.05 4.01 -8.24
C LEU A 131 -8.18 4.67 -9.33
N CYS A 132 -7.20 3.95 -9.85
CA CYS A 132 -6.19 4.53 -10.74
C CYS A 132 -6.72 4.88 -12.15
N LYS A 133 -7.86 4.33 -12.56
CA LYS A 133 -8.54 4.70 -13.83
C LYS A 133 -9.65 5.71 -13.66
N THR A 134 -10.06 6.04 -12.42
CA THR A 134 -11.13 7.01 -12.19
C THR A 134 -10.73 8.37 -12.74
N HIS A 135 -11.49 8.82 -13.74
CA HIS A 135 -11.30 10.14 -14.32
C HIS A 135 -11.57 11.20 -13.25
N ARG A 136 -10.74 12.24 -13.21
CA ARG A 136 -10.80 13.34 -12.23
C ARG A 136 -10.41 12.97 -10.79
N LEU A 137 -9.97 11.74 -10.50
CA LEU A 137 -9.56 11.35 -9.15
C LEU A 137 -8.51 12.32 -8.61
N TYR A 138 -7.47 12.62 -9.39
CA TYR A 138 -6.35 13.40 -8.90
C TYR A 138 -6.73 14.86 -8.67
N GLU A 139 -7.52 15.45 -9.56
CA GLU A 139 -8.01 16.81 -9.44
C GLU A 139 -8.93 16.96 -8.23
N LEU A 140 -9.89 16.04 -8.07
CA LEU A 140 -10.85 16.07 -6.97
C LEU A 140 -10.15 15.78 -5.63
N TYR A 141 -9.23 14.81 -5.60
CA TYR A 141 -8.44 14.52 -4.41
C TYR A 141 -7.54 15.70 -4.04
N ALA A 142 -6.82 16.29 -5.00
CA ALA A 142 -5.97 17.46 -4.76
C ALA A 142 -6.77 18.62 -4.15
N GLN A 143 -7.97 18.88 -4.66
CA GLN A 143 -8.86 19.92 -4.15
C GLN A 143 -9.21 19.71 -2.66
N TYR A 144 -9.43 18.48 -2.23
CA TYR A 144 -9.84 18.16 -0.86
C TYR A 144 -8.72 17.62 0.04
N MET A 145 -7.49 17.47 -0.47
CA MET A 145 -6.37 16.82 0.23
C MET A 145 -6.11 17.39 1.63
N MET A 146 -6.12 18.72 1.76
CA MET A 146 -5.94 19.39 3.05
C MET A 146 -7.08 19.07 4.03
N CYS A 147 -8.31 18.97 3.55
CA CYS A 147 -9.44 18.61 4.40
C CYS A 147 -9.39 17.13 4.83
N PHE A 148 -9.03 16.23 3.92
CA PHE A 148 -8.77 14.81 4.25
C PHE A 148 -7.68 14.69 5.32
N SER A 149 -6.59 15.46 5.17
CA SER A 149 -5.51 15.60 6.15
C SER A 149 -6.03 16.02 7.53
N ASP A 150 -6.83 17.08 7.58
CA ASP A 150 -7.36 17.64 8.83
C ASP A 150 -8.32 16.68 9.53
N ARG A 151 -9.10 15.94 8.75
CA ARG A 151 -10.04 14.91 9.23
C ARG A 151 -9.39 13.55 9.45
N GLY A 152 -8.13 13.38 9.03
CA GLY A 152 -7.43 12.10 8.92
C GLY A 152 -7.38 11.32 10.23
N LYS A 153 -7.12 11.98 11.37
CA LYS A 153 -7.08 11.30 12.69
C LYS A 153 -8.38 10.57 13.03
N LYS A 154 -9.54 11.17 12.71
CA LYS A 154 -10.84 10.56 12.98
C LYS A 154 -11.17 9.48 11.94
N SER A 155 -10.74 9.66 10.70
CA SER A 155 -10.85 8.62 9.66
C SER A 155 -9.99 7.39 10.00
N ASP A 156 -8.76 7.58 10.49
CA ASP A 156 -7.91 6.51 10.98
C ASP A 156 -8.51 5.80 12.18
N TRP A 157 -9.12 6.53 13.11
CA TRP A 157 -9.85 5.93 14.23
C TRP A 157 -11.03 5.07 13.77
N CYS A 158 -11.83 5.54 12.80
CA CYS A 158 -12.90 4.75 12.19
C CYS A 158 -12.34 3.43 11.62
N PHE A 159 -11.20 3.52 10.93
CA PHE A 159 -10.54 2.38 10.33
C PHE A 159 -10.02 1.40 11.37
N ASP A 160 -9.24 1.86 12.33
CA ASP A 160 -8.64 0.98 13.34
C ASP A 160 -9.68 0.32 14.25
N LYS A 161 -10.84 0.98 14.44
CA LYS A 161 -11.97 0.43 15.21
C LYS A 161 -12.62 -0.76 14.51
N GLU A 162 -12.89 -0.66 13.21
CA GLU A 162 -13.64 -1.67 12.46
C GLU A 162 -12.73 -2.72 11.82
N ILE A 163 -11.59 -2.27 11.31
CA ILE A 163 -10.54 -3.03 10.63
C ILE A 163 -9.33 -3.09 11.57
N ASN A 164 -9.41 -3.94 12.60
CA ASN A 164 -8.23 -4.22 13.41
C ASN A 164 -7.21 -4.98 12.56
N SER A 165 -6.21 -4.25 12.07
CA SER A 165 -5.15 -4.75 11.17
C SER A 165 -4.44 -6.02 11.66
N SER A 166 -4.41 -6.24 12.99
CA SER A 166 -3.80 -7.44 13.60
C SER A 166 -4.67 -8.69 13.47
N VAL A 167 -6.00 -8.54 13.36
CA VAL A 167 -6.95 -9.66 13.27
C VAL A 167 -7.16 -10.09 11.82
N MET A 168 -7.21 -9.13 10.89
CA MET A 168 -7.41 -9.38 9.47
C MET A 168 -6.28 -10.19 8.80
N HIS A 169 -5.03 -10.05 9.28
CA HIS A 169 -3.89 -10.78 8.72
C HIS A 169 -3.69 -12.18 9.32
N VAL A 170 -4.29 -12.46 10.49
CA VAL A 170 -4.06 -13.70 11.26
C VAL A 170 -5.23 -14.67 11.13
N TYR A 171 -6.44 -14.17 10.91
CA TYR A 171 -7.63 -15.00 10.80
C TYR A 171 -8.19 -14.92 9.39
N GLN A 172 -8.53 -16.07 8.82
CA GLN A 172 -9.35 -16.18 7.61
C GLN A 172 -10.76 -15.64 7.92
N VAL A 173 -10.89 -14.32 8.01
CA VAL A 173 -12.17 -13.65 8.21
C VAL A 173 -13.09 -14.05 7.06
N LYS A 174 -14.29 -14.53 7.38
CA LYS A 174 -15.27 -14.89 6.35
C LYS A 174 -15.56 -13.65 5.51
N VAL A 175 -15.64 -13.83 4.18
CA VAL A 175 -15.88 -12.73 3.23
C VAL A 175 -17.04 -11.84 3.65
N GLN A 176 -18.15 -12.43 4.12
CA GLN A 176 -19.31 -11.67 4.59
C GLN A 176 -18.99 -10.75 5.80
N GLU A 177 -18.19 -11.23 6.75
CA GLU A 177 -17.79 -10.43 7.91
C GLU A 177 -16.87 -9.29 7.49
N LEU A 178 -15.91 -9.58 6.59
CA LEU A 178 -15.06 -8.54 5.99
C LEU A 178 -15.92 -7.47 5.33
N CYS A 179 -16.90 -7.85 4.51
CA CYS A 179 -17.75 -6.89 3.82
C CYS A 179 -18.61 -6.06 4.78
N ASN A 180 -19.14 -6.66 5.84
CA ASN A 180 -19.87 -5.91 6.87
C ASN A 180 -18.97 -4.88 7.57
N ARG A 181 -17.72 -5.25 7.90
CA ARG A 181 -16.73 -4.33 8.48
C ARG A 181 -16.35 -3.22 7.50
N MET A 182 -16.17 -3.55 6.21
CA MET A 182 -15.90 -2.59 5.16
C MET A 182 -17.02 -1.56 5.00
N VAL A 183 -18.28 -1.99 5.04
CA VAL A 183 -19.43 -1.06 5.00
C VAL A 183 -19.43 -0.13 6.22
N SER A 184 -19.17 -0.67 7.42
CA SER A 184 -19.11 0.13 8.65
C SER A 184 -17.99 1.17 8.63
N VAL A 185 -16.77 0.79 8.22
CA VAL A 185 -15.64 1.72 8.16
C VAL A 185 -15.86 2.80 7.09
N THR A 186 -16.30 2.41 5.89
CA THR A 186 -16.55 3.37 4.80
C THR A 186 -17.60 4.38 5.23
N ARG A 187 -18.72 3.94 5.81
CA ARG A 187 -19.77 4.86 6.31
C ARG A 187 -19.26 5.80 7.40
N CYS A 188 -18.43 5.32 8.33
CA CYS A 188 -17.85 6.13 9.40
C CYS A 188 -16.94 7.23 8.84
N ILE A 189 -16.04 6.87 7.92
CA ILE A 189 -15.13 7.81 7.26
C ILE A 189 -15.91 8.77 6.38
N GLU A 190 -16.83 8.28 5.56
CA GLU A 190 -17.69 9.08 4.68
C GLU A 190 -18.48 10.12 5.45
N SER A 191 -19.12 9.74 6.55
CA SER A 191 -19.83 10.69 7.42
C SER A 191 -18.88 11.76 8.00
N ASN A 192 -17.68 11.36 8.42
CA ASN A 192 -16.68 12.28 8.94
C ASN A 192 -16.20 13.28 7.88
N ILE A 193 -15.95 12.81 6.65
CA ILE A 193 -15.52 13.64 5.52
C ILE A 193 -16.66 14.52 5.03
N ARG A 194 -17.87 13.99 4.86
CA ARG A 194 -19.07 14.74 4.45
C ARG A 194 -19.30 15.96 5.32
N LEU A 195 -19.28 15.77 6.64
CA LEU A 195 -19.48 16.85 7.61
C LEU A 195 -18.38 17.91 7.59
N GLY A 196 -17.17 17.54 7.17
CA GLY A 196 -16.00 18.42 7.22
C GLY A 196 -15.61 19.06 5.90
N CYS A 197 -15.84 18.36 4.79
CA CYS A 197 -15.26 18.61 3.48
C CYS A 197 -16.32 18.69 2.37
N GLY A 198 -17.58 18.36 2.66
CA GLY A 198 -18.69 18.39 1.70
C GLY A 198 -18.94 17.05 1.00
N GLU A 199 -20.02 17.01 0.21
CA GLU A 199 -20.53 15.78 -0.42
C GLU A 199 -19.55 15.19 -1.45
N GLN A 200 -18.99 16.04 -2.32
CA GLN A 200 -18.05 15.62 -3.36
C GLN A 200 -16.79 14.94 -2.78
N ALA A 201 -16.31 15.41 -1.63
CA ALA A 201 -15.19 14.77 -0.94
C ALA A 201 -15.61 13.42 -0.33
N ALA A 202 -16.83 13.32 0.21
CA ALA A 202 -17.35 12.09 0.78
C ALA A 202 -17.49 10.98 -0.27
N GLU A 203 -17.88 11.35 -1.50
CA GLU A 203 -17.92 10.42 -2.63
C GLU A 203 -16.57 9.76 -2.90
N LEU A 204 -15.43 10.42 -2.67
CA LEU A 204 -14.11 9.80 -2.87
C LEU A 204 -13.79 8.68 -1.86
N VAL A 205 -14.47 8.62 -0.72
CA VAL A 205 -14.07 7.74 0.40
C VAL A 205 -14.11 6.27 0.00
N HIS A 206 -15.11 5.84 -0.75
CA HIS A 206 -15.20 4.43 -1.15
C HIS A 206 -14.02 4.02 -2.06
N LEU A 207 -13.60 4.89 -2.99
CA LEU A 207 -12.45 4.65 -3.86
C LEU A 207 -11.15 4.58 -3.07
N LEU A 208 -11.01 5.43 -2.05
CA LEU A 208 -9.78 5.53 -1.25
C LEU A 208 -9.65 4.45 -0.18
N VAL A 209 -10.77 3.93 0.35
CA VAL A 209 -10.77 2.95 1.44
C VAL A 209 -10.56 1.53 0.91
N LYS A 210 -11.23 1.13 -0.18
CA LYS A 210 -11.16 -0.26 -0.70
C LYS A 210 -9.71 -0.75 -0.90
N PRO A 211 -8.80 -0.02 -1.58
CA PRO A 211 -7.45 -0.52 -1.87
C PRO A 211 -6.55 -0.64 -0.62
N THR A 212 -7.01 -0.15 0.53
CA THR A 212 -6.27 -0.25 1.81
C THR A 212 -6.52 -1.57 2.55
N VAL A 213 -7.52 -2.35 2.14
CA VAL A 213 -7.89 -3.61 2.78
C VAL A 213 -7.81 -4.76 1.78
N PRO A 214 -6.86 -5.70 1.94
CA PRO A 214 -6.76 -6.87 1.07
C PRO A 214 -8.07 -7.67 1.03
N GLY A 215 -8.49 -8.08 -0.16
CA GLY A 215 -9.70 -8.88 -0.37
C GLY A 215 -11.02 -8.09 -0.31
N SER A 216 -10.96 -6.77 -0.12
CA SER A 216 -12.15 -5.90 -0.10
C SER A 216 -12.92 -5.86 -1.42
N GLY A 217 -12.31 -6.28 -2.53
CA GLY A 217 -12.96 -6.38 -3.84
C GLY A 217 -14.05 -7.42 -3.96
N GLN A 218 -14.13 -8.34 -2.99
CA GLN A 218 -15.23 -9.30 -2.91
C GLN A 218 -16.51 -8.66 -2.33
N CYS A 219 -16.45 -7.39 -1.92
CA CYS A 219 -17.55 -6.68 -1.29
C CYS A 219 -18.25 -5.75 -2.26
N VAL A 220 -19.58 -5.88 -2.38
CA VAL A 220 -20.42 -4.95 -3.14
C VAL A 220 -20.82 -3.80 -2.23
N TYR A 221 -20.45 -2.59 -2.62
CA TYR A 221 -20.85 -1.37 -1.93
C TYR A 221 -22.04 -0.78 -2.66
N PRO A 222 -23.13 -0.39 -1.98
CA PRO A 222 -24.17 0.41 -2.60
C PRO A 222 -23.58 1.79 -2.90
N LEU A 223 -23.11 1.99 -4.13
CA LEU A 223 -22.80 3.32 -4.65
C LEU A 223 -24.11 3.98 -5.05
N ASN A 224 -24.28 5.26 -4.71
CA ASN A 224 -25.36 6.04 -5.31
C ASN A 224 -25.08 6.13 -6.82
N PRO A 225 -26.00 5.71 -7.70
CA PRO A 225 -25.73 5.49 -9.13
C PRO A 225 -25.56 6.76 -9.99
N GLU A 226 -25.32 7.95 -9.42
CA GLU A 226 -25.37 9.21 -10.17
C GLU A 226 -24.02 9.73 -10.70
N THR A 227 -22.87 9.14 -10.35
CA THR A 227 -21.55 9.71 -10.70
C THR A 227 -20.88 9.11 -11.95
N THR A 228 -21.65 8.48 -12.85
CA THR A 228 -21.18 8.12 -14.21
C THR A 228 -22.03 8.85 -15.25
N GLY A 229 -21.98 10.19 -15.22
CA GLY A 229 -22.67 11.06 -16.17
C GLY A 229 -21.75 12.17 -16.65
N THR A 230 -21.39 12.09 -17.92
CA THR A 230 -20.77 13.14 -18.72
C THR A 230 -21.48 14.47 -18.47
N SER A 231 -20.82 15.42 -17.81
CA SER A 231 -21.33 16.79 -17.71
C SER A 231 -20.24 17.76 -18.14
N GLU A 232 -20.24 18.06 -19.43
CA GLU A 232 -19.75 19.33 -19.95
C GLU A 232 -20.54 20.46 -19.29
N ARG A 233 -19.87 21.30 -18.50
CA ARG A 233 -20.31 22.68 -18.35
C ARG A 233 -19.14 23.62 -18.14
N ASN A 234 -18.92 24.44 -19.17
CA ASN A 234 -18.07 25.61 -19.21
C ASN A 234 -18.48 26.68 -18.17
N GLN A 235 -17.47 27.37 -17.62
CA GLN A 235 -17.37 28.79 -17.20
C GLN A 235 -16.40 28.89 -16.00
N ILE A 236 -15.16 29.36 -16.18
CA ILE A 236 -14.70 30.77 -16.22
C ILE A 236 -15.15 31.54 -14.97
N ASP A 237 -14.26 31.71 -13.97
CA ASP A 237 -13.64 33.01 -13.65
C ASP A 237 -12.60 32.91 -12.51
N GLN A 238 -11.63 33.83 -12.58
CA GLN A 238 -10.39 33.94 -11.79
C GLN A 238 -10.54 35.01 -10.68
N PRO A 239 -9.46 35.46 -10.00
CA PRO A 239 -8.97 35.06 -8.69
C PRO A 239 -9.28 36.06 -7.54
N THR A 240 -9.14 35.62 -6.27
CA THR A 240 -9.00 36.55 -5.13
C THR A 240 -7.83 36.19 -4.23
N ASN A 241 -6.92 37.15 -4.09
CA ASN A 241 -5.73 37.19 -3.27
C ASN A 241 -5.97 36.90 -1.78
N ARG A 242 -5.04 36.18 -1.14
CA ARG A 242 -4.67 36.40 0.27
C ARG A 242 -3.21 35.99 0.53
N PRO A 243 -2.38 36.84 1.15
CA PRO A 243 -1.07 36.46 1.66
C PRO A 243 -1.14 36.08 3.14
N SER A 244 -0.33 35.12 3.58
CA SER A 244 0.44 35.21 4.83
C SER A 244 1.36 34.01 5.02
N VAL A 245 2.65 34.31 5.03
CA VAL A 245 3.77 33.45 5.38
C VAL A 245 3.73 33.19 6.90
N GLY A 246 3.80 31.91 7.29
CA GLY A 246 3.93 31.47 8.67
C GLY A 246 5.11 30.51 8.82
N HIS A 247 6.23 31.03 9.30
CA HIS A 247 7.41 30.27 9.69
C HIS A 247 7.10 29.45 10.96
N MET A 248 7.39 28.14 10.95
CA MET A 248 7.57 27.36 12.18
C MET A 248 8.78 26.44 12.06
N THR A 249 9.85 26.85 12.73
CA THR A 249 10.99 26.05 13.14
C THR A 249 10.60 25.10 14.28
N SER A 250 10.99 23.83 14.21
CA SER A 250 11.10 23.01 15.43
C SER A 250 12.23 22.00 15.34
N SER A 251 12.90 21.88 16.48
CA SER A 251 14.21 21.29 16.70
C SER A 251 14.24 19.77 16.56
N ILE A 252 15.27 19.27 15.88
CA ILE A 252 15.67 17.87 15.86
C ILE A 252 16.36 17.54 17.19
N LYS A 253 15.73 16.73 18.04
CA LYS A 253 16.42 16.03 19.13
C LYS A 253 17.00 14.73 18.57
N ALA A 254 18.32 14.69 18.46
CA ALA A 254 19.08 13.50 18.13
C ALA A 254 18.90 12.42 19.21
N CYS A 255 18.52 11.21 18.80
CA CYS A 255 18.56 10.01 19.63
C CYS A 255 19.69 9.12 19.09
N SER A 256 20.68 8.82 19.94
CA SER A 256 21.92 8.13 19.60
C SER A 256 21.71 6.72 19.05
N THR A 257 22.40 6.43 17.96
CA THR A 257 22.49 5.12 17.29
C THR A 257 23.70 4.34 17.78
N THR A 258 23.49 3.38 18.68
CA THR A 258 24.49 2.35 18.99
C THR A 258 23.83 0.98 19.15
N THR A 259 23.31 0.43 18.04
CA THR A 259 22.87 -0.98 17.92
C THR A 259 22.88 -1.47 16.46
N LEU A 260 23.73 -0.88 15.61
CA LEU A 260 23.79 -1.23 14.18
C LEU A 260 24.71 -2.44 13.90
N HIS A 261 25.74 -2.67 14.71
CA HIS A 261 26.76 -3.69 14.41
C HIS A 261 26.34 -5.14 14.65
N SER A 262 25.44 -5.42 15.61
CA SER A 262 25.06 -6.81 15.92
C SER A 262 24.10 -7.43 14.88
N ASN A 263 23.32 -6.61 14.17
CA ASN A 263 22.29 -7.10 13.26
C ASN A 263 22.82 -7.32 11.83
N ILE A 264 23.88 -6.61 11.44
CA ILE A 264 24.57 -6.84 10.16
C ILE A 264 25.25 -8.21 10.16
N VAL A 265 25.85 -8.62 11.28
CA VAL A 265 26.52 -9.93 11.40
C VAL A 265 25.52 -11.09 11.24
N LEU A 266 24.31 -10.95 11.79
CA LEU A 266 23.27 -11.98 11.67
C LEU A 266 22.74 -12.09 10.23
N CYS A 267 22.55 -10.97 9.52
CA CYS A 267 22.15 -10.97 8.11
C CYS A 267 23.21 -11.57 7.19
N ILE A 268 24.51 -11.29 7.43
CA ILE A 268 25.61 -11.88 6.66
C ILE A 268 25.65 -13.40 6.90
N LEU A 269 25.46 -13.86 8.14
CA LEU A 269 25.40 -15.28 8.47
C LEU A 269 24.24 -16.01 7.77
N THR A 270 23.04 -15.43 7.74
CA THR A 270 21.90 -16.07 7.07
C THR A 270 22.08 -16.12 5.55
N LEU A 271 22.62 -15.06 4.94
CA LEU A 271 22.94 -15.06 3.51
C LEU A 271 24.01 -16.10 3.18
N PHE A 272 25.04 -16.22 4.01
CA PHE A 272 26.11 -17.19 3.80
C PHE A 272 25.62 -18.64 3.89
N ILE A 273 24.73 -18.93 4.86
CA ILE A 273 24.11 -20.27 5.00
C ILE A 273 23.24 -20.60 3.78
N SER A 274 22.47 -19.65 3.27
CA SER A 274 21.65 -19.87 2.06
C SER A 274 22.49 -20.13 0.82
N ILE A 275 23.61 -19.42 0.65
CA ILE A 275 24.55 -19.63 -0.47
C ILE A 275 25.21 -21.01 -0.36
N LEU A 276 25.67 -21.39 0.83
CA LEU A 276 26.26 -22.71 1.07
C LEU A 276 25.27 -23.83 0.76
N PHE A 277 24.01 -23.69 1.21
CA PHE A 277 22.99 -24.69 0.95
C PHE A 277 22.75 -24.88 -0.56
N GLN A 278 22.65 -23.79 -1.32
CA GLN A 278 22.52 -23.88 -2.79
C GLN A 278 23.74 -24.51 -3.46
N PHE A 279 24.94 -24.31 -2.92
CA PHE A 279 26.16 -24.90 -3.45
C PHE A 279 26.18 -26.42 -3.22
N PHE A 280 25.79 -26.88 -2.03
CA PHE A 280 25.76 -28.31 -1.70
C PHE A 280 24.64 -29.07 -2.40
N THR A 281 23.50 -28.45 -2.69
CA THR A 281 22.41 -29.12 -3.41
C THR A 281 22.61 -29.21 -4.92
N ASN A 282 23.57 -28.47 -5.48
CA ASN A 282 23.86 -28.46 -6.93
C ASN A 282 25.13 -29.21 -7.31
N LEU A 283 25.77 -29.95 -6.39
CA LEU A 283 26.84 -30.86 -6.80
C LEU A 283 26.23 -32.06 -7.54
N PRO A 284 26.58 -32.30 -8.81
CA PRO A 284 26.19 -33.50 -9.51
C PRO A 284 26.85 -34.71 -8.84
N SER A 285 26.04 -35.71 -8.51
CA SER A 285 26.44 -37.02 -8.00
C SER A 285 27.32 -37.78 -8.98
#